data_AF-A0A2T4CS07-F1
#
_entry.id   AF-A0A2T4CS07-F1
#
_cell.length_a   1.000
_cell.length_b   1.000
_cell.length_c   1.000
_cell.angle_alpha   90.00
_cell.angle_beta   90.00
_cell.angle_gamma   90.00
#
_symmetry.space_group_name_H-M   'P 1'
#
loop_
_entity.id
_entity.type
_entity.pdbx_description
1 polymer ?
#
loop_
_entity_poly.entity_id
_entity_poly.type
_entity_poly.pdbx_seq_one_letter_code
_entity_poly.pdbx_strand_id
1 'polypeptide(L)' 'MALMKKNSCYLRQDLAQVWADKPVFDILANIDGEIFRDKEGRRTLRFELNDRSYFLKYHQGVGWSEIIKNL' A
#
# COMPACT_ATOMS: atom_id res chain seq x y z
N MET A 1 16.50 -21.51 -15.02
CA MET A 1 17.10 -20.24 -14.53
C MET A 1 15.98 -19.21 -14.44
N ALA A 2 15.36 -19.08 -13.26
CA ALA A 2 14.18 -18.24 -13.09
C ALA A 2 14.56 -16.76 -13.24
N LEU A 3 13.88 -16.07 -14.15
CA LEU A 3 14.00 -14.63 -14.33
C LEU A 3 13.52 -13.97 -13.03
N MET A 4 14.44 -13.57 -12.14
CA MET A 4 14.09 -12.79 -10.95
C MET A 4 13.45 -11.48 -11.42
N LYS A 5 12.13 -11.37 -11.24
CA LYS A 5 11.38 -10.14 -11.50
C LYS A 5 12.02 -9.03 -10.67
N LYS A 6 12.57 -8.01 -11.33
CA LYS A 6 13.09 -6.83 -10.66
C LYS A 6 11.89 -6.07 -10.09
N ASN A 7 11.56 -6.32 -8.83
CA ASN A 7 10.52 -5.59 -8.12
C ASN A 7 11.08 -4.19 -7.81
N SER A 8 11.00 -3.29 -8.79
CA SER A 8 11.42 -1.90 -8.62
C SER A 8 10.44 -1.18 -7.69
N CYS A 9 10.88 -0.88 -6.47
CA CYS A 9 10.19 0.03 -5.57
C CYS A 9 10.82 1.42 -5.72
N TYR A 10 10.02 2.43 -6.04
CA TYR A 10 10.45 3.82 -6.06
C TYR A 10 9.88 4.55 -4.85
N LEU A 11 10.76 5.24 -4.11
CA LEU A 11 10.38 6.15 -3.04
C LEU A 11 10.94 7.54 -3.35
N ARG A 12 10.09 8.55 -3.19
CA ARG A 12 10.57 9.94 -3.14
C ARG A 12 11.49 10.10 -1.92
N GLN A 13 12.50 10.96 -2.03
CA GLN A 13 13.57 11.09 -1.04
C GLN A 13 13.09 11.26 0.42
N ASP A 14 12.04 12.06 0.65
CA ASP A 14 11.45 12.27 1.98
C ASP A 14 10.84 10.98 2.57
N LEU A 15 10.22 10.15 1.75
CA LEU A 15 9.69 8.85 2.17
C LEU A 15 10.80 7.81 2.33
N ALA A 16 11.80 7.85 1.44
CA ALA A 16 12.96 6.97 1.49
C ALA A 16 13.78 7.17 2.78
N GLN A 17 13.91 8.40 3.27
CA GLN A 17 14.60 8.68 4.54
C GLN A 17 13.88 8.05 5.75
N VAL A 18 12.55 8.01 5.75
CA VAL A 18 11.76 7.47 6.86
C VAL A 18 11.67 5.93 6.82
N TRP A 19 11.59 5.38 5.61
CA TRP A 19 11.35 3.96 5.36
C TRP A 19 12.54 3.22 4.74
N ALA A 20 13.75 3.79 4.81
CA ALA A 20 14.98 3.13 4.39
C ALA A 20 15.05 1.72 5.00
N ASP A 21 15.24 0.73 4.13
CA ASP A 21 15.37 -0.70 4.49
C ASP A 21 14.20 -1.32 5.26
N LYS A 22 13.05 -0.63 5.34
CA LYS A 22 11.83 -1.17 5.96
C LYS A 22 10.96 -1.90 4.93
N PRO A 23 10.12 -2.86 5.35
CA PRO A 23 9.14 -3.48 4.48
C PRO A 23 7.99 -2.50 4.16
N VAL A 24 8.23 -1.61 3.20
CA VAL A 24 7.33 -0.49 2.86
C VAL A 24 5.90 -0.95 2.56
N PHE A 25 5.74 -2.05 1.81
CA PHE A 25 4.41 -2.54 1.45
C PHE A 25 3.63 -3.04 2.66
N ASP A 26 4.29 -3.67 3.63
CA ASP A 26 3.66 -4.11 4.88
C ASP A 26 3.29 -2.91 5.75
N ILE A 27 4.14 -1.89 5.80
CA ILE A 27 3.83 -0.62 6.46
C ILE A 27 2.58 0.02 5.83
N LEU A 28 2.55 0.16 4.50
CA LEU A 28 1.41 0.79 3.80
C LEU A 28 0.12 -0.04 3.90
N ALA A 29 0.23 -1.37 4.02
CA ALA A 29 -0.92 -2.24 4.26
C ALA A 29 -1.54 -2.00 5.64
N ASN A 30 -0.74 -1.61 6.64
CA ASN A 30 -1.18 -1.47 8.03
C ASN A 30 -1.21 -0.01 8.53
N ILE A 31 -0.88 0.97 7.68
CA ILE A 31 -0.83 2.37 8.10
C ILE A 31 -2.23 2.90 8.42
N ASP A 32 -2.33 3.58 9.58
CA ASP A 32 -3.55 4.24 10.02
C ASP A 32 -3.71 5.62 9.36
N GLY A 33 -4.96 6.04 9.23
CA GLY A 33 -5.32 7.33 8.70
C GLY A 33 -6.82 7.48 8.49
N GLU A 34 -7.22 8.66 8.04
CA GLU A 34 -8.61 8.93 7.70
C GLU A 34 -8.98 8.19 6.41
N ILE A 35 -9.93 7.27 6.50
CA ILE A 35 -10.36 6.44 5.36
C ILE A 35 -11.38 7.21 4.53
N PHE A 36 -11.06 7.43 3.25
CA PHE A 36 -11.96 8.05 2.26
C PHE A 36 -12.69 7.02 1.41
N ARG A 37 -12.11 5.83 1.27
CA ARG A 37 -12.74 4.70 0.59
C ARG A 37 -12.18 3.39 1.08
N ASP A 38 -13.07 2.45 1.35
CA ASP A 38 -12.72 1.05 1.60
C ASP A 38 -13.64 0.14 0.79
N LYS A 39 -13.05 -0.66 -0.07
CA LYS A 39 -13.69 -1.67 -0.92
C LYS A 39 -12.75 -2.86 -1.01
N GLU A 40 -13.30 -3.99 -1.43
CA GLU A 40 -12.59 -5.25 -1.51
C GLU A 40 -11.36 -5.10 -2.42
N GLY A 41 -10.18 -5.27 -1.84
CA GLY A 41 -8.91 -5.09 -2.53
C GLY A 41 -8.48 -3.64 -2.80
N ARG A 42 -9.24 -2.61 -2.37
CA ARG A 42 -8.91 -1.21 -2.61
C ARG A 42 -9.22 -0.30 -1.42
N ARG A 43 -8.18 0.36 -0.90
CA ARG A 43 -8.29 1.34 0.19
C ARG A 43 -7.67 2.68 -0.19
N THR A 44 -8.40 3.77 0.03
CA THR A 44 -7.87 5.12 -0.06
C THR A 44 -7.97 5.78 1.30
N LEU A 45 -6.84 6.23 1.83
CA LEU A 45 -6.78 6.95 3.11
C LEU A 45 -5.84 8.14 3.07
N ARG A 46 -6.03 9.08 3.98
CA ARG A 46 -5.10 10.19 4.26
C ARG A 46 -4.35 9.88 5.55
N PHE A 47 -3.02 9.92 5.50
CA PHE A 47 -2.16 9.79 6.68
C PHE A 47 -1.19 10.96 6.76
N GLU A 48 -0.64 11.18 7.95
CA GLU A 48 0.35 12.22 8.20
C GLU A 48 1.71 11.59 8.48
N LEU A 49 2.76 12.20 7.93
CA LEU A 49 4.14 11.81 8.18
C LEU A 49 5.03 13.06 8.10
N ASN A 50 5.81 13.31 9.15
CA ASN A 50 6.69 14.48 9.27
C ASN A 50 5.96 15.80 8.91
N ASP A 51 4.82 16.05 9.56
CA ASP A 51 3.97 17.26 9.38
C ASP A 51 3.45 17.48 7.95
N ARG A 52 3.43 16.42 7.12
CA ARG A 52 2.90 16.44 5.76
C ARG A 52 1.78 15.42 5.63
N SER A 53 0.70 15.82 4.97
CA SER A 53 -0.40 14.92 4.63
C SER A 53 -0.15 14.23 3.29
N TYR A 54 -0.42 12.93 3.24
CA TYR A 54 -0.33 12.10 2.04
C TYR A 54 -1.61 11.32 1.83
N PHE A 55 -2.00 11.16 0.56
CA PHE A 55 -3.06 10.22 0.19
C PHE A 55 -2.44 8.89 -0.27
N LEU A 56 -2.76 7.82 0.45
CA LEU A 56 -2.46 6.45 0.05
C LEU A 56 -3.60 5.92 -0.83
N LYS A 57 -3.26 5.41 -2.02
CA LYS A 57 -4.16 4.61 -2.87
C LYS A 57 -3.65 3.18 -2.92
N TYR A 58 -4.11 2.35 -1.99
CA TYR A 58 -3.68 0.97 -1.83
C TYR A 58 -4.54 0.01 -2.65
N HIS A 59 -3.89 -0.93 -3.34
CA HIS A 59 -4.53 -1.95 -4.16
C HIS A 59 -3.91 -3.31 -3.86
N GLN A 60 -4.75 -4.30 -3.58
CA GLN A 60 -4.38 -5.70 -3.36
C GLN A 60 -5.39 -6.62 -4.04
N GLY A 61 -5.05 -7.90 -4.15
CA GLY A 61 -6.00 -8.92 -4.60
C GLY A 61 -7.18 -9.07 -3.63
N VAL A 62 -8.29 -9.60 -4.14
CA VAL A 62 -9.42 -10.02 -3.31
C VAL A 62 -9.30 -11.51 -2.95
N GLY A 63 -9.88 -11.90 -1.81
CA GLY A 63 -9.88 -13.29 -1.37
C GLY A 63 -10.83 -14.19 -2.16
N TRP A 64 -10.63 -15.50 -2.07
CA TRP A 64 -11.47 -16.52 -2.72
C TRP A 64 -12.96 -16.40 -2.38
N SER A 65 -13.29 -16.01 -1.16
CA SER A 65 -14.67 -15.78 -0.75
C SER A 65 -15.36 -14.73 -1.61
N GLU A 66 -14.63 -13.68 -2.00
CA GLU A 66 -15.17 -12.60 -2.83
C GLU A 66 -15.32 -13.01 -4.29
N ILE A 67 -14.41 -13.85 -4.78
CA ILE A 67 -14.52 -14.44 -6.12
C ILE A 67 -15.77 -15.32 -6.20
N ILE A 68 -15.98 -16.21 -5.22
CA ILE A 68 -17.10 -17.16 -5.22
C ILE A 68 -18.46 -16.45 -5.14
N LYS A 69 -18.58 -15.32 -4.44
CA LYS A 69 -19.83 -14.55 -4.39
C LYS A 69 -20.29 -14.01 -5.76
N ASN A 70 -19.35 -13.84 -6.69
CA ASN A 70 -19.58 -13.21 -7.99
C ASN A 70 -19.54 -14.21 -9.16
N LEU A 71 -19.46 -15.52 -8.89
CA LEU A 71 -19.62 -16.60 -9.87
C LEU A 71 -21.10 -16.95 -10.04
#